data_AF-A0A067G951-F1
#
_entry.id   AF-A0A067G951-F1
#
_cell.length_a   1.000
_cell.length_b   1.000
_cell.length_c   1.000
_cell.angle_alpha   90.00
_cell.angle_beta   90.00
_cell.angle_gamma   90.00
#
_symmetry.space_group_name_H-M   'P 1'
#
loop_
_entity.id
_entity.type
_entity.pdbx_description
1 polymer ?
#
loop_
_entity_poly.entity_id
_entity_poly.type
_entity_poly.pdbx_seq_one_letter_code
_entity_poly.pdbx_strand_id
1 'polypeptide(L)'
;MKCIDYWPEDGRPYVALGKVLSKQSKVAEARAIYAKGSQATQGENPYIWQCWAVLENKLGNIGKARELFDASTVADKGHIAAWHGWAVLELRQGNIKKARQLLAKGLKFCGGNEYIYQTLALLEAKANRYEQARNLFRQATKCNPKSCASWIAWSQMEMQQENNLAARQLFERAVQASPKNRFAWHVWGIFEANMGFIDKGKKLLKIGHAVNPRDPVLLQSLALLEYKYSTANLARKLFRRASEIDPRHQPVWIAWGWMEWKEGNLDTARELYERALSIDSTTESAARCLQAWGVLEQRVGNLSAARRLFRSSLNINSQSYITWMTWAQLEEDQGNSVRAEEIRNLYFQQRTEVVDDASWVMGFMDIIDPALDRIKQLLNLEKSSYKEPSAYSPGDNESTDDEASVSRYSGLYVGNDLESASGFDLDDFIRNKLNLDPDQLDVLLEKTSNPSVVRKVNYPRRRIFRPEDKTAATLA
;
A
#
# COMPACT_ATOMS: atom_id res chain seq x y z
N MET A 1 -26.81 -13.66 -15.13
CA MET A 1 -27.71 -14.81 -14.93
C MET A 1 -28.00 -15.50 -16.25
N LYS A 2 -28.65 -14.84 -17.22
CA LYS A 2 -29.05 -15.47 -18.50
C LYS A 2 -27.96 -16.30 -19.21
N CYS A 3 -26.70 -15.88 -19.21
CA CYS A 3 -25.63 -16.62 -19.89
C CYS A 3 -25.35 -18.02 -19.32
N ILE A 4 -25.61 -18.25 -18.02
CA ILE A 4 -25.43 -19.57 -17.38
C ILE A 4 -26.51 -20.54 -17.87
N ASP A 5 -27.72 -20.03 -18.13
CA ASP A 5 -28.85 -20.85 -18.58
C ASP A 5 -28.70 -21.27 -20.05
N TYR A 6 -28.07 -20.41 -20.87
CA TYR A 6 -27.80 -20.73 -22.28
C TYR A 6 -26.55 -21.59 -22.48
N TRP A 7 -25.48 -21.37 -21.70
CA TRP A 7 -24.20 -22.09 -21.81
C TRP A 7 -23.70 -22.55 -20.43
N PRO A 8 -24.26 -23.63 -19.88
CA PRO A 8 -23.92 -24.10 -18.54
C PRO A 8 -22.48 -24.62 -18.41
N GLU A 9 -21.87 -25.06 -19.52
CA GLU A 9 -20.50 -25.59 -19.60
C GLU A 9 -19.43 -24.48 -19.66
N ASP A 10 -19.79 -23.21 -19.89
CA ASP A 10 -18.81 -22.12 -19.87
C ASP A 10 -18.54 -21.68 -18.43
N GLY A 11 -17.30 -21.82 -17.96
CA GLY A 11 -16.91 -21.41 -16.61
C GLY A 11 -16.78 -19.90 -16.40
N ARG A 12 -16.61 -19.10 -17.47
CA ARG A 12 -16.46 -17.63 -17.39
C ARG A 12 -17.62 -16.92 -16.68
N PRO A 13 -18.91 -17.20 -16.99
CA PRO A 13 -20.02 -16.56 -16.30
C PRO A 13 -20.08 -16.90 -14.81
N TYR A 14 -19.72 -18.12 -14.39
CA TYR A 14 -19.65 -18.49 -12.97
C TYR A 14 -18.54 -17.71 -12.26
N VAL A 15 -17.35 -17.59 -12.87
CA VAL A 15 -16.25 -16.78 -12.33
C VAL A 15 -16.66 -15.32 -12.16
N ALA A 16 -17.28 -14.73 -13.18
CA ALA A 16 -17.71 -13.34 -13.15
C ALA A 16 -18.79 -13.11 -12.08
N LEU A 17 -19.81 -13.98 -12.02
CA LEU A 17 -20.89 -13.87 -11.05
C LEU A 17 -20.38 -14.07 -9.61
N GLY A 18 -19.55 -15.08 -9.37
CA GLY A 18 -18.94 -15.31 -8.06
C GLY A 18 -18.09 -14.13 -7.59
N LYS A 19 -17.34 -13.48 -8.50
CA LYS A 19 -16.58 -12.26 -8.17
C LYS A 19 -17.48 -11.09 -7.80
N VAL A 20 -18.61 -10.92 -8.48
CA VAL A 20 -19.58 -9.86 -8.18
C VAL A 20 -20.25 -10.12 -6.82
N LEU A 21 -20.69 -11.35 -6.56
CA LEU A 21 -21.29 -11.74 -5.29
C LEU A 21 -20.31 -11.61 -4.12
N SER A 22 -19.05 -11.99 -4.32
CA SER A 22 -17.98 -11.77 -3.34
C SER A 22 -17.77 -10.28 -3.03
N LYS A 23 -17.85 -9.39 -4.03
CA LYS A 23 -17.78 -7.94 -3.83
C LYS A 23 -19.01 -7.38 -3.09
N GLN A 24 -20.16 -8.03 -3.22
CA GLN A 24 -21.40 -7.68 -2.51
C GLN A 24 -21.47 -8.29 -1.10
N SER A 25 -20.39 -8.90 -0.61
CA SER A 25 -20.34 -9.61 0.68
C SER A 25 -21.32 -10.79 0.79
N LYS A 26 -21.88 -11.26 -0.33
CA LYS A 26 -22.79 -12.41 -0.41
C LYS A 26 -21.98 -13.71 -0.54
N VAL A 27 -21.29 -14.06 0.54
CA VAL A 27 -20.30 -15.15 0.55
C VAL A 27 -20.91 -16.52 0.29
N ALA A 28 -22.06 -16.83 0.91
CA ALA A 28 -22.72 -18.12 0.76
C ALA A 28 -23.20 -18.36 -0.68
N GLU A 29 -23.83 -17.35 -1.28
CA GLU A 29 -24.24 -17.38 -2.69
C GLU A 29 -23.01 -17.55 -3.61
N ALA A 30 -21.92 -16.82 -3.34
CA ALA A 30 -20.69 -16.93 -4.14
C ALA A 30 -20.09 -18.34 -4.10
N ARG A 31 -20.04 -18.99 -2.92
CA ARG A 31 -19.60 -20.39 -2.78
C ARG A 31 -20.47 -21.35 -3.57
N ALA A 32 -21.79 -21.21 -3.48
CA ALA A 32 -22.73 -22.05 -4.22
C ALA A 32 -22.56 -21.91 -5.74
N ILE A 33 -22.32 -20.68 -6.22
CA ILE A 33 -22.03 -20.43 -7.64
C ILE A 33 -20.72 -21.05 -8.08
N TYR A 34 -19.65 -20.98 -7.27
CA TYR A 34 -18.39 -21.65 -7.59
C TYR A 34 -18.51 -23.18 -7.59
N ALA A 35 -19.23 -23.76 -6.63
CA ALA A 35 -19.50 -25.20 -6.58
C ALA A 35 -20.34 -25.68 -7.78
N LYS A 36 -21.38 -24.92 -8.15
CA LYS A 36 -22.18 -25.21 -9.34
C LYS A 36 -21.33 -25.09 -10.61
N GLY A 37 -20.49 -24.06 -10.69
CA GLY A 37 -19.60 -23.85 -11.82
C GLY A 37 -18.54 -24.94 -11.95
N SER A 38 -17.99 -25.46 -10.85
CA SER A 38 -17.03 -26.55 -10.92
C SER A 38 -17.68 -27.87 -11.36
N GLN A 39 -18.89 -28.17 -10.90
CA GLN A 39 -19.65 -29.35 -11.37
C GLN A 39 -20.02 -29.23 -12.85
N ALA A 40 -20.53 -28.07 -13.26
CA ALA A 40 -20.97 -27.83 -14.64
C ALA A 40 -19.81 -27.74 -15.65
N THR A 41 -18.57 -27.55 -15.20
CA THR A 41 -17.37 -27.57 -16.06
C THR A 41 -16.55 -28.85 -15.88
N GLN A 42 -17.11 -29.86 -15.19
CA GLN A 42 -16.44 -31.12 -14.85
C GLN A 42 -15.09 -30.94 -14.14
N GLY A 43 -14.90 -29.79 -13.48
CA GLY A 43 -13.66 -29.44 -12.78
C GLY A 43 -12.51 -28.99 -13.67
N GLU A 44 -12.69 -28.91 -15.00
CA GLU A 44 -11.62 -28.59 -15.94
C GLU A 44 -11.23 -27.10 -15.92
N ASN A 45 -12.11 -26.21 -15.44
CA ASN A 45 -11.84 -24.77 -15.47
C ASN A 45 -11.02 -24.32 -14.25
N PRO A 46 -9.72 -23.98 -14.42
CA PRO A 46 -8.85 -23.62 -13.31
C PRO A 46 -9.21 -22.25 -12.70
N TYR A 47 -9.85 -21.35 -13.45
CA TYR A 47 -10.20 -20.01 -12.95
C TYR A 47 -11.30 -20.07 -11.89
N ILE A 48 -12.20 -21.05 -11.95
CA ILE A 48 -13.25 -21.25 -10.93
C ILE A 48 -12.60 -21.64 -9.60
N TRP A 49 -11.76 -22.68 -9.62
CA TRP A 49 -11.03 -23.17 -8.47
C TRP A 49 -10.14 -22.09 -7.85
N GLN A 50 -9.38 -21.36 -8.67
CA GLN A 50 -8.56 -20.24 -8.23
C GLN A 50 -9.38 -19.13 -7.54
N CYS A 51 -10.50 -18.71 -8.14
CA CYS A 51 -11.32 -17.65 -7.56
C CYS A 51 -12.02 -18.10 -6.27
N TRP A 52 -12.44 -19.36 -6.20
CA TRP A 52 -12.98 -19.95 -4.99
C TRP A 52 -11.92 -20.04 -3.88
N ALA A 53 -10.70 -20.48 -4.20
CA ALA A 53 -9.59 -20.53 -3.26
C ALA A 53 -9.26 -19.14 -2.68
N VAL A 54 -9.28 -18.10 -3.52
CA VAL A 54 -9.09 -16.71 -3.08
C VAL A 54 -10.22 -16.24 -2.16
N LEU A 55 -11.47 -16.66 -2.41
CA LEU A 55 -12.59 -16.36 -1.52
C LEU A 55 -12.43 -17.05 -0.15
N GLU A 56 -12.10 -18.34 -0.13
CA GLU A 56 -11.89 -19.08 1.12
C GLU A 56 -10.71 -18.53 1.92
N ASN A 57 -9.62 -18.13 1.24
CA ASN A 57 -8.47 -17.46 1.88
C ASN A 57 -8.90 -16.16 2.58
N LYS A 58 -9.74 -15.34 1.94
CA LYS A 58 -10.26 -14.11 2.56
C LYS A 58 -11.11 -14.36 3.81
N LEU A 59 -11.72 -15.54 3.90
CA LEU A 59 -12.56 -15.95 5.03
C LEU A 59 -11.77 -16.66 6.13
N GLY A 60 -10.45 -16.83 5.97
CA GLY A 60 -9.59 -17.53 6.92
C GLY A 60 -9.61 -19.06 6.79
N ASN A 61 -10.32 -19.61 5.80
CA ASN A 61 -10.42 -21.06 5.58
C ASN A 61 -9.19 -21.58 4.81
N ILE A 62 -8.03 -21.60 5.47
CA ILE A 62 -6.73 -21.87 4.86
C ILE A 62 -6.63 -23.30 4.30
N GLY A 63 -7.12 -24.30 5.04
CA GLY A 63 -7.08 -25.70 4.62
C GLY A 63 -7.81 -25.91 3.30
N LYS A 64 -9.07 -25.48 3.23
CA LYS A 64 -9.89 -25.54 2.02
C LYS A 64 -9.30 -24.72 0.88
N ALA A 65 -8.72 -23.54 1.17
CA ALA A 65 -8.07 -22.74 0.14
C ALA A 65 -6.89 -23.48 -0.51
N ARG A 66 -6.10 -24.24 0.26
CA ARG A 66 -5.00 -25.07 -0.29
C ARG A 66 -5.50 -26.17 -1.21
N GLU A 67 -6.54 -26.89 -0.79
CA GLU A 67 -7.17 -27.95 -1.61
C GLU A 67 -7.70 -27.39 -2.95
N LEU A 68 -8.36 -26.23 -2.89
CA LEU A 68 -8.90 -25.57 -4.08
C LEU A 68 -7.79 -25.04 -5.00
N PHE A 69 -6.68 -24.55 -4.46
CA PHE A 69 -5.51 -24.18 -5.27
C PHE A 69 -4.85 -25.40 -5.91
N ASP A 70 -4.73 -26.51 -5.17
CA ASP A 70 -4.21 -27.76 -5.71
C ASP A 70 -5.08 -28.29 -6.86
N ALA A 71 -6.40 -28.36 -6.64
CA ALA A 71 -7.38 -28.69 -7.68
C ALA A 71 -7.25 -27.79 -8.92
N SER A 72 -7.03 -26.49 -8.72
CA SER A 72 -6.80 -25.56 -9.82
C SER A 72 -5.54 -25.88 -10.63
N THR A 73 -4.46 -26.32 -9.99
CA THR A 73 -3.20 -26.67 -10.67
C THR A 73 -3.24 -28.05 -11.32
N VAL A 74 -4.10 -28.95 -10.82
CA VAL A 74 -4.37 -30.25 -11.45
C VAL A 74 -5.20 -30.07 -12.72
N ALA A 75 -6.22 -29.19 -12.68
CA ALA A 75 -7.06 -28.87 -13.84
C ALA A 75 -6.23 -28.27 -14.99
N ASP A 76 -5.37 -27.29 -14.69
CA ASP A 76 -4.42 -26.75 -15.66
C ASP A 76 -3.09 -26.40 -14.98
N LYS A 77 -2.06 -27.17 -15.32
CA LYS A 77 -0.69 -26.94 -14.82
C LYS A 77 -0.09 -25.64 -15.36
N GLY A 78 -0.58 -25.15 -16.50
CA GLY A 78 -0.20 -23.89 -17.13
C GLY A 78 -0.86 -22.65 -16.52
N HIS A 79 -1.81 -22.81 -15.59
CA HIS A 79 -2.51 -21.68 -14.97
C HIS A 79 -1.64 -20.95 -13.92
N ILE A 80 -0.91 -19.94 -14.38
CA ILE A 80 0.03 -19.13 -13.59
C ILE A 80 -0.62 -18.54 -12.34
N ALA A 81 -1.86 -18.05 -12.45
CA ALA A 81 -2.52 -17.35 -11.36
C ALA A 81 -2.86 -18.27 -10.18
N ALA A 82 -3.01 -19.58 -10.40
CA ALA A 82 -3.18 -20.55 -9.32
C ALA A 82 -1.88 -20.79 -8.56
N TRP A 83 -0.76 -21.03 -9.27
CA TRP A 83 0.56 -21.17 -8.65
C TRP A 83 0.94 -19.91 -7.85
N HIS A 84 0.74 -18.73 -8.43
CA HIS A 84 1.00 -17.46 -7.78
C HIS A 84 0.08 -17.24 -6.58
N GLY A 85 -1.22 -17.46 -6.72
CA GLY A 85 -2.20 -17.32 -5.64
C GLY A 85 -1.94 -18.26 -4.46
N TRP A 86 -1.55 -19.51 -4.74
CA TRP A 86 -1.18 -20.48 -3.72
C TRP A 86 0.11 -20.10 -3.00
N ALA A 87 1.13 -19.66 -3.73
CA ALA A 87 2.36 -19.19 -3.11
C ALA A 87 2.11 -17.96 -2.22
N VAL A 88 1.28 -17.01 -2.64
CA VAL A 88 0.90 -15.84 -1.83
C VAL A 88 0.14 -16.25 -0.57
N LEU A 89 -0.75 -17.25 -0.66
CA LEU A 89 -1.40 -17.83 0.52
C LEU A 89 -0.35 -18.39 1.49
N GLU A 90 0.58 -19.22 1.02
CA GLU A 90 1.62 -19.81 1.88
C GLU A 90 2.58 -18.76 2.45
N LEU A 91 2.88 -17.68 1.72
CA LEU A 91 3.65 -16.55 2.24
C LEU A 91 2.95 -15.84 3.40
N ARG A 92 1.63 -15.64 3.30
CA ARG A 92 0.84 -15.06 4.40
C ARG A 92 0.80 -15.96 5.63
N GLN A 93 0.87 -17.27 5.43
CA GLN A 93 0.96 -18.27 6.51
C GLN A 93 2.38 -18.47 7.02
N GLY A 94 3.36 -17.74 6.49
CA GLY A 94 4.75 -17.85 6.91
C GLY A 94 5.54 -19.03 6.32
N ASN A 95 4.94 -19.81 5.42
CA ASN A 95 5.56 -20.99 4.82
C ASN A 95 6.47 -20.65 3.62
N ILE A 96 7.58 -19.94 3.88
CA ILE A 96 8.56 -19.49 2.86
C ILE A 96 8.98 -20.61 1.91
N LYS A 97 9.44 -21.73 2.49
CA LYS A 97 10.10 -22.81 1.74
C LYS A 97 9.11 -23.39 0.73
N LYS A 98 7.87 -23.62 1.17
CA LYS A 98 6.78 -24.11 0.33
C LYS A 98 6.39 -23.08 -0.73
N ALA A 99 6.26 -21.81 -0.37
CA ALA A 99 5.96 -20.74 -1.33
C ALA A 99 7.01 -20.65 -2.44
N ARG A 100 8.31 -20.71 -2.09
CA ARG A 100 9.41 -20.72 -3.07
C ARG A 100 9.33 -21.92 -4.01
N GLN A 101 9.04 -23.11 -3.48
CA GLN A 101 8.87 -24.32 -4.29
C GLN A 101 7.67 -24.22 -5.24
N LEU A 102 6.54 -23.66 -4.78
CA LEU A 102 5.35 -23.46 -5.59
C LEU A 102 5.61 -22.47 -6.74
N LEU A 103 6.28 -21.35 -6.47
CA LEU A 103 6.66 -20.38 -7.49
C LEU A 103 7.65 -20.97 -8.51
N ALA A 104 8.63 -21.77 -8.06
CA ALA A 104 9.56 -22.46 -8.95
C ALA A 104 8.86 -23.51 -9.84
N LYS A 105 7.89 -24.25 -9.29
CA LYS A 105 7.02 -25.15 -10.07
C LYS A 105 6.21 -24.37 -11.11
N GLY A 106 5.62 -23.25 -10.72
CA GLY A 106 4.89 -22.37 -11.63
C GLY A 106 5.74 -21.90 -12.81
N LEU A 107 7.00 -21.49 -12.57
CA LEU A 107 7.92 -21.13 -13.66
C LEU A 107 8.27 -22.33 -14.56
N LYS A 108 8.43 -23.52 -13.99
CA LYS A 108 8.75 -24.74 -14.75
C LYS A 108 7.62 -25.13 -15.71
N PHE A 109 6.37 -25.03 -15.27
CA PHE A 109 5.21 -25.44 -16.07
C PHE A 109 4.69 -24.35 -17.00
N CYS A 110 4.67 -23.10 -16.56
CA CYS A 110 4.05 -22.00 -17.30
C CYS A 110 5.06 -21.12 -18.06
N GLY A 111 6.37 -21.31 -17.84
CA GLY A 111 7.41 -20.44 -18.36
C GLY A 111 7.57 -19.13 -17.58
N GLY A 112 8.32 -18.20 -18.16
CA GLY A 112 8.64 -16.92 -17.53
C GLY A 112 7.43 -15.99 -17.41
N ASN A 113 7.04 -15.66 -16.18
CA ASN A 113 5.96 -14.71 -15.90
C ASN A 113 6.40 -13.62 -14.93
N GLU A 114 6.01 -12.38 -15.25
CA GLU A 114 6.27 -11.19 -14.45
C GLU A 114 5.88 -11.34 -12.97
N TYR A 115 4.64 -11.74 -12.68
CA TYR A 115 4.11 -11.78 -11.30
C TYR A 115 4.85 -12.80 -10.43
N ILE A 116 5.23 -13.94 -11.02
CA ILE A 116 5.98 -14.98 -10.32
C ILE A 116 7.42 -14.50 -10.06
N TYR A 117 8.10 -13.94 -11.06
CA TYR A 117 9.44 -13.39 -10.89
C TYR A 117 9.46 -12.24 -9.88
N GLN A 118 8.50 -11.33 -9.93
CA GLN A 118 8.36 -10.24 -8.96
C GLN A 118 8.19 -10.78 -7.53
N THR A 119 7.34 -11.79 -7.35
CA THR A 119 7.07 -12.36 -6.02
C THR A 119 8.29 -13.13 -5.49
N LEU A 120 8.99 -13.87 -6.35
CA LEU A 120 10.26 -14.50 -6.00
C LEU A 120 11.34 -13.47 -5.66
N ALA A 121 11.43 -12.38 -6.42
CA ALA A 121 12.39 -11.32 -6.18
C ALA A 121 12.16 -10.66 -4.82
N LEU A 122 10.90 -10.35 -4.49
CA LEU A 122 10.52 -9.83 -3.17
C LEU A 122 10.86 -10.84 -2.05
N LEU A 123 10.68 -12.13 -2.30
CA LEU A 123 11.03 -13.18 -1.34
C LEU A 123 12.54 -13.26 -1.09
N GLU A 124 13.35 -13.22 -2.15
CA GLU A 124 14.81 -13.23 -2.03
C GLU A 124 15.36 -11.93 -1.43
N ALA A 125 14.74 -10.78 -1.73
CA ALA A 125 15.07 -9.51 -1.10
C ALA A 125 14.84 -9.55 0.42
N LYS A 126 13.73 -10.15 0.87
CA LYS A 126 13.46 -10.39 2.29
C LYS A 126 14.44 -11.37 2.94
N ALA A 127 15.01 -12.28 2.15
CA ALA A 127 16.06 -13.18 2.60
C ALA A 127 17.47 -12.55 2.52
N ASN A 128 17.56 -11.23 2.33
CA ASN A 128 18.79 -10.46 2.16
C ASN A 128 19.67 -10.92 0.99
N ARG A 129 19.08 -11.58 -0.01
CA ARG A 129 19.76 -12.05 -1.23
C ARG A 129 19.53 -11.09 -2.38
N TYR A 130 20.03 -9.87 -2.23
CA TYR A 130 19.71 -8.75 -3.12
C TYR A 130 20.17 -8.98 -4.57
N GLU A 131 21.33 -9.61 -4.80
CA GLU A 131 21.78 -9.92 -6.16
C GLU A 131 20.84 -10.89 -6.90
N GLN A 132 20.35 -11.91 -6.19
CA GLN A 132 19.38 -12.84 -6.75
C GLN A 132 18.05 -12.13 -7.01
N ALA A 133 17.61 -11.27 -6.09
CA ALA A 133 16.42 -10.45 -6.27
C ALA A 133 16.54 -9.52 -7.49
N ARG A 134 17.68 -8.84 -7.69
CA ARG A 134 17.97 -8.01 -8.87
C ARG A 134 17.88 -8.80 -10.17
N ASN A 135 18.45 -10.00 -10.21
CA ASN A 135 18.37 -10.87 -11.38
C ASN A 135 16.93 -11.28 -11.69
N LEU A 136 16.14 -11.61 -10.66
CA LEU A 136 14.73 -11.95 -10.80
C LEU A 136 13.88 -10.74 -11.24
N PHE A 137 14.12 -9.55 -10.71
CA PHE A 137 13.46 -8.32 -11.19
C PHE A 137 13.83 -7.98 -12.63
N ARG A 138 15.09 -8.21 -13.03
CA ARG A 138 15.51 -8.07 -14.43
C ARG A 138 14.79 -9.06 -15.34
N GLN A 139 14.51 -10.28 -14.88
CA GLN A 139 13.69 -11.23 -15.63
C GLN A 139 12.22 -10.81 -15.68
N ALA A 140 11.64 -10.34 -14.56
CA ALA A 140 10.27 -9.83 -14.51
C ALA A 140 10.03 -8.69 -15.51
N THR A 141 10.94 -7.72 -15.53
CA THR A 141 10.87 -6.55 -16.42
C THR A 141 11.15 -6.90 -17.88
N LYS A 142 11.94 -7.95 -18.17
CA LYS A 142 12.07 -8.51 -19.53
C LYS A 142 10.78 -9.18 -20.01
N CYS A 143 10.11 -9.93 -19.14
CA CYS A 143 8.82 -10.57 -19.46
C CYS A 143 7.73 -9.53 -19.74
N ASN A 144 7.67 -8.45 -18.95
CA ASN A 144 6.73 -7.36 -19.17
C ASN A 144 7.37 -5.98 -18.94
N PRO A 145 7.94 -5.36 -19.99
CA PRO A 145 8.56 -4.04 -19.89
C PRO A 145 7.58 -2.92 -19.48
N LYS A 146 6.29 -3.11 -19.77
CA LYS A 146 5.23 -2.14 -19.46
C LYS A 146 4.70 -2.25 -18.03
N SER A 147 5.16 -3.24 -17.26
CA SER A 147 4.72 -3.37 -15.88
C SER A 147 5.38 -2.36 -14.97
N CYS A 148 4.62 -1.33 -14.66
CA CYS A 148 4.98 -0.35 -13.65
C CYS A 148 5.15 -0.96 -12.25
N ALA A 149 4.34 -1.97 -11.88
CA ALA A 149 4.40 -2.59 -10.56
C ALA A 149 5.75 -3.28 -10.31
N SER A 150 6.28 -3.96 -11.32
CA SER A 150 7.60 -4.60 -11.24
C SER A 150 8.74 -3.58 -11.09
N TRP A 151 8.70 -2.47 -11.84
CA TRP A 151 9.69 -1.40 -11.70
C TRP A 151 9.64 -0.71 -10.33
N ILE A 152 8.43 -0.44 -9.80
CA ILE A 152 8.25 0.14 -8.46
C ILE A 152 8.74 -0.81 -7.36
N ALA A 153 8.43 -2.10 -7.47
CA ALA A 153 8.89 -3.08 -6.49
C ALA A 153 10.42 -3.20 -6.46
N TRP A 154 11.07 -3.15 -7.64
CA TRP A 154 12.53 -3.11 -7.71
C TRP A 154 13.10 -1.81 -7.14
N SER A 155 12.53 -0.64 -7.49
CA SER A 155 13.04 0.63 -6.96
C SER A 155 12.91 0.71 -5.43
N GLN A 156 11.81 0.20 -4.86
CA GLN A 156 11.63 0.12 -3.40
C GLN A 156 12.70 -0.77 -2.72
N MET A 157 13.09 -1.86 -3.35
CA MET A 157 14.16 -2.72 -2.84
C MET A 157 15.52 -2.03 -2.91
N GLU A 158 15.83 -1.32 -4.00
CA GLU A 158 17.07 -0.52 -4.08
C GLU A 158 17.08 0.64 -3.09
N MET A 159 15.93 1.26 -2.82
CA MET A 159 15.80 2.27 -1.78
C MET A 159 16.11 1.72 -0.39
N GLN A 160 15.66 0.49 -0.08
CA GLN A 160 15.99 -0.17 1.20
C GLN A 160 17.47 -0.50 1.31
N GLN A 161 18.16 -0.65 0.18
CA GLN A 161 19.61 -0.83 0.10
C GLN A 161 20.37 0.51 -0.04
N GLU A 162 19.69 1.64 0.13
CA GLU A 162 20.25 2.99 0.00
C GLU A 162 20.90 3.29 -1.37
N ASN A 163 20.61 2.48 -2.39
CA ASN A 163 21.09 2.67 -3.77
C ASN A 163 20.24 3.71 -4.50
N ASN A 164 20.30 4.94 -4.02
CA ASN A 164 19.40 6.03 -4.43
C ASN A 164 19.48 6.36 -5.93
N LEU A 165 20.68 6.29 -6.52
CA LEU A 165 20.87 6.52 -7.96
C LEU A 165 20.15 5.46 -8.81
N ALA A 166 20.30 4.18 -8.45
CA ALA A 166 19.61 3.08 -9.13
C ALA A 166 18.09 3.18 -8.94
N ALA A 167 17.63 3.51 -7.73
CA ALA A 167 16.23 3.71 -7.44
C ALA A 167 15.60 4.80 -8.33
N ARG A 168 16.27 5.93 -8.54
CA ARG A 168 15.81 7.01 -9.46
C ARG A 168 15.60 6.50 -10.88
N GLN A 169 16.61 5.84 -11.44
CA GLN A 169 16.53 5.29 -12.80
C GLN A 169 15.38 4.29 -12.95
N LEU A 170 15.13 3.48 -11.92
CA LEU A 170 14.02 2.53 -11.89
C LEU A 170 12.66 3.24 -11.80
N PHE A 171 12.53 4.35 -11.05
CA PHE A 171 11.31 5.16 -11.02
C PHE A 171 11.03 5.85 -12.36
N GLU A 172 12.05 6.37 -13.03
CA GLU A 172 11.93 6.95 -14.37
C GLU A 172 11.40 5.90 -15.36
N ARG A 173 11.97 4.69 -15.33
CA ARG A 173 11.46 3.55 -16.12
C ARG A 173 10.03 3.17 -15.75
N ALA A 174 9.66 3.21 -14.47
CA ALA A 174 8.31 2.91 -14.01
C ALA A 174 7.28 3.88 -14.61
N VAL A 175 7.61 5.17 -14.64
CA VAL A 175 6.78 6.23 -15.24
C VAL A 175 6.73 6.12 -16.76
N GLN A 176 7.85 5.83 -17.43
CA GLN A 176 7.87 5.60 -18.88
C GLN A 176 7.02 4.37 -19.26
N ALA A 177 7.06 3.31 -18.46
CA ALA A 177 6.31 2.08 -18.68
C ALA A 177 4.79 2.28 -18.54
N SER A 178 4.34 3.07 -17.56
CA SER A 178 2.93 3.42 -17.39
C SER A 178 2.77 4.88 -16.90
N PRO A 179 2.74 5.85 -17.83
CA PRO A 179 2.71 7.28 -17.48
C PRO A 179 1.46 7.70 -16.70
N LYS A 180 0.37 6.92 -16.80
CA LYS A 180 -0.89 7.18 -16.10
C LYS A 180 -1.00 6.52 -14.72
N ASN A 181 -0.03 5.72 -14.33
CA ASN A 181 -0.10 4.99 -13.06
C ASN A 181 0.15 5.94 -11.88
N ARG A 182 -0.85 6.13 -11.02
CA ARG A 182 -0.76 6.94 -9.80
C ARG A 182 0.42 6.56 -8.89
N PHE A 183 0.69 5.26 -8.76
CA PHE A 183 1.61 4.74 -7.77
C PHE A 183 3.05 5.08 -8.14
N ALA A 184 3.36 5.16 -9.43
CA ALA A 184 4.68 5.57 -9.91
C ALA A 184 5.01 7.00 -9.46
N TRP A 185 4.11 7.94 -9.76
CA TRP A 185 4.25 9.34 -9.39
C TRP A 185 4.25 9.54 -7.88
N HIS A 186 3.38 8.84 -7.16
CA HIS A 186 3.27 8.93 -5.71
C HIS A 186 4.54 8.44 -5.00
N VAL A 187 4.98 7.22 -5.29
CA VAL A 187 6.13 6.61 -4.60
C VAL A 187 7.42 7.35 -4.97
N TRP A 188 7.57 7.78 -6.23
CA TRP A 188 8.72 8.56 -6.68
C TRP A 188 8.74 9.97 -6.05
N GLY A 189 7.61 10.67 -6.04
CA GLY A 189 7.51 12.00 -5.41
C GLY A 189 7.87 11.98 -3.93
N ILE A 190 7.37 10.98 -3.18
CA ILE A 190 7.74 10.81 -1.76
C ILE A 190 9.22 10.44 -1.63
N PHE A 191 9.76 9.60 -2.51
CA PHE A 191 11.17 9.23 -2.46
C PHE A 191 12.08 10.45 -2.65
N GLU A 192 11.83 11.30 -3.65
CA GLU A 192 12.65 12.51 -3.87
C GLU A 192 12.51 13.49 -2.70
N ALA A 193 11.31 13.65 -2.15
CA ALA A 193 11.09 14.46 -0.94
C ALA A 193 11.88 13.94 0.27
N ASN A 194 11.92 12.62 0.47
CA ASN A 194 12.70 12.01 1.55
C ASN A 194 14.22 12.15 1.34
N MET A 195 14.67 12.22 0.09
CA MET A 195 16.06 12.50 -0.26
C MET A 195 16.45 13.99 -0.15
N GLY A 196 15.51 14.86 0.29
CA GLY A 196 15.73 16.29 0.44
C GLY A 196 15.41 17.13 -0.81
N PHE A 197 15.05 16.50 -1.93
CA PHE A 197 14.66 17.19 -3.17
C PHE A 197 13.17 17.55 -3.14
N ILE A 198 12.81 18.47 -2.25
CA ILE A 198 11.42 18.79 -1.92
C ILE A 198 10.64 19.31 -3.13
N ASP A 199 11.20 20.26 -3.89
CA ASP A 199 10.52 20.85 -5.04
C ASP A 199 10.25 19.84 -6.15
N LYS A 200 11.22 18.94 -6.41
CA LYS A 200 11.05 17.82 -7.34
C LYS A 200 9.96 16.87 -6.84
N GLY A 201 9.95 16.53 -5.55
CA GLY A 201 8.90 15.72 -4.94
C GLY A 201 7.50 16.33 -5.09
N LYS A 202 7.36 17.63 -4.81
CA LYS A 202 6.11 18.39 -5.01
C LYS A 202 5.67 18.38 -6.48
N LYS A 203 6.60 18.65 -7.41
CA LYS A 203 6.35 18.62 -8.86
C LYS A 203 5.82 17.25 -9.30
N LEU A 204 6.48 16.16 -8.90
CA LEU A 204 6.07 14.78 -9.20
C LEU A 204 4.65 14.45 -8.68
N LEU A 205 4.31 14.89 -7.47
CA LEU A 205 2.97 14.70 -6.91
C LEU A 205 1.91 15.53 -7.66
N LYS A 206 2.23 16.78 -8.04
CA LYS A 206 1.34 17.63 -8.87
C LYS A 206 1.08 17.01 -10.25
N ILE A 207 2.12 16.46 -10.90
CA ILE A 207 1.98 15.72 -12.16
C ILE A 207 1.08 14.50 -11.97
N GLY A 208 1.34 13.71 -10.93
CA GLY A 208 0.52 12.55 -10.60
C GLY A 208 -0.97 12.92 -10.46
N HIS A 209 -1.26 14.03 -9.78
CA HIS A 209 -2.61 14.56 -9.59
C HIS A 209 -3.24 15.05 -10.90
N ALA A 210 -2.48 15.77 -11.72
CA ALA A 210 -2.97 16.23 -13.03
C ALA A 210 -3.37 15.05 -13.94
N VAL A 211 -2.64 13.93 -13.85
CA VAL A 211 -2.95 12.71 -14.60
C VAL A 211 -4.09 11.90 -13.95
N ASN A 212 -4.21 11.93 -12.62
CA ASN A 212 -5.24 11.21 -11.85
C ASN A 212 -6.05 12.16 -10.95
N PRO A 213 -6.89 13.05 -11.51
CA PRO A 213 -7.52 14.13 -10.75
C PRO A 213 -8.63 13.69 -9.78
N ARG A 214 -9.04 12.41 -9.83
CA ARG A 214 -10.07 11.82 -8.96
C ARG A 214 -9.48 11.08 -7.76
N ASP A 215 -8.16 11.13 -7.58
CA ASP A 215 -7.50 10.38 -6.53
C ASP A 215 -7.10 11.28 -5.36
N PRO A 216 -7.66 11.07 -4.16
CA PRO A 216 -7.33 11.90 -2.99
C PRO A 216 -5.91 11.63 -2.44
N VAL A 217 -5.29 10.49 -2.73
CA VAL A 217 -4.03 10.05 -2.10
C VAL A 217 -2.85 10.97 -2.47
N LEU A 218 -2.81 11.42 -3.72
CA LEU A 218 -1.77 12.32 -4.22
C LEU A 218 -1.86 13.71 -3.56
N LEU A 219 -3.08 14.24 -3.42
CA LEU A 219 -3.31 15.50 -2.71
C LEU A 219 -3.04 15.37 -1.20
N GLN A 220 -3.41 14.25 -0.57
CA GLN A 220 -3.08 13.97 0.83
C GLN A 220 -1.56 14.03 1.05
N SER A 221 -0.80 13.40 0.16
CA SER A 221 0.66 13.33 0.26
C SER A 221 1.31 14.67 -0.03
N LEU A 222 0.77 15.41 -1.00
CA LEU A 222 1.18 16.79 -1.27
C LEU A 222 0.88 17.71 -0.08
N ALA A 223 -0.29 17.57 0.56
CA ALA A 223 -0.68 18.35 1.74
C ALA A 223 0.24 18.11 2.92
N LEU A 224 0.59 16.85 3.20
CA LEU A 224 1.57 16.50 4.24
C LEU A 224 2.96 17.07 3.92
N LEU A 225 3.37 17.07 2.65
CA LEU A 225 4.64 17.63 2.23
C LEU A 225 4.67 19.16 2.34
N GLU A 226 3.59 19.83 1.93
CA GLU A 226 3.43 21.29 2.09
C GLU A 226 3.34 21.71 3.56
N TYR A 227 2.73 20.88 4.42
CA TYR A 227 2.70 21.14 5.86
C TYR A 227 4.11 21.14 6.46
N LYS A 228 4.92 20.13 6.10
CA LYS A 228 6.27 19.95 6.65
C LYS A 228 7.26 21.05 6.21
N TYR A 229 7.12 21.58 4.99
CA TYR A 229 8.12 22.47 4.39
C TYR A 229 7.59 23.83 3.94
N SER A 230 6.32 24.15 4.20
CA SER A 230 5.71 25.41 3.74
C SER A 230 4.73 25.95 4.78
N THR A 231 3.41 25.96 4.51
CA THR A 231 2.42 26.56 5.43
C THR A 231 1.25 25.63 5.70
N ALA A 232 0.76 25.64 6.95
CA ALA A 232 -0.44 24.91 7.35
C ALA A 232 -1.68 25.32 6.53
N ASN A 233 -1.79 26.60 6.15
CA ASN A 233 -2.93 27.10 5.36
C ASN A 233 -3.00 26.49 3.96
N LEU A 234 -1.86 26.29 3.30
CA LEU A 234 -1.84 25.62 2.00
C LEU A 234 -2.20 24.14 2.15
N ALA A 235 -1.65 23.47 3.17
CA ALA A 235 -2.00 22.08 3.48
C ALA A 235 -3.49 21.90 3.78
N ARG A 236 -4.13 22.82 4.53
CA ARG A 236 -5.59 22.82 4.78
C ARG A 236 -6.41 22.90 3.50
N LYS A 237 -6.02 23.76 2.55
CA LYS A 237 -6.68 23.86 1.24
C LYS A 237 -6.59 22.53 0.48
N LEU A 238 -5.43 21.89 0.51
CA LEU A 238 -5.21 20.61 -0.16
C LEU A 238 -5.98 19.46 0.50
N PHE A 239 -6.03 19.39 1.84
CA PHE A 239 -6.82 18.38 2.56
C PHE A 239 -8.32 18.55 2.33
N ARG A 240 -8.84 19.78 2.42
CA ARG A 240 -10.25 20.08 2.11
C ARG A 240 -10.60 19.56 0.73
N ARG A 241 -9.75 19.85 -0.24
CA ARG A 241 -9.95 19.41 -1.61
C ARG A 241 -9.86 17.88 -1.78
N ALA A 242 -8.88 17.23 -1.15
CA ALA A 242 -8.78 15.77 -1.16
C ALA A 242 -10.06 15.14 -0.60
N SER A 243 -10.63 15.75 0.44
CA SER A 243 -11.86 15.31 1.08
C SER A 243 -13.13 15.55 0.25
N GLU A 244 -13.13 16.57 -0.62
CA GLU A 244 -14.22 16.84 -1.57
C GLU A 244 -14.21 15.84 -2.74
N ILE A 245 -13.02 15.41 -3.18
CA ILE A 245 -12.85 14.43 -4.26
C ILE A 245 -13.38 13.06 -3.83
N ASP A 246 -12.97 12.59 -2.64
CA ASP A 246 -13.45 11.35 -2.07
C ASP A 246 -13.72 11.51 -0.56
N PRO A 247 -14.97 11.79 -0.17
CA PRO A 247 -15.36 11.92 1.23
C PRO A 247 -15.18 10.62 2.03
N ARG A 248 -15.11 9.46 1.37
CA ARG A 248 -14.97 8.14 2.02
C ARG A 248 -13.52 7.71 2.18
N HIS A 249 -12.56 8.49 1.69
CA HIS A 249 -11.14 8.17 1.88
C HIS A 249 -10.67 8.56 3.28
N GLN A 250 -10.85 7.63 4.22
CA GLN A 250 -10.56 7.80 5.64
C GLN A 250 -9.15 8.38 5.96
N PRO A 251 -8.05 7.97 5.30
CA PRO A 251 -6.71 8.49 5.61
C PRO A 251 -6.54 10.01 5.45
N VAL A 252 -7.32 10.67 4.57
CA VAL A 252 -7.28 12.14 4.44
C VAL A 252 -7.77 12.83 5.70
N TRP A 253 -8.87 12.35 6.29
CA TRP A 253 -9.43 12.91 7.52
C TRP A 253 -8.49 12.71 8.70
N ILE A 254 -7.86 11.54 8.80
CA ILE A 254 -6.86 11.25 9.84
C ILE A 254 -5.65 12.17 9.72
N ALA A 255 -5.10 12.31 8.51
CA ALA A 255 -3.94 13.16 8.25
C ALA A 255 -4.24 14.65 8.50
N TRP A 256 -5.44 15.11 8.14
CA TRP A 256 -5.89 16.47 8.41
C TRP A 256 -6.10 16.70 9.92
N GLY A 257 -6.78 15.79 10.62
CA GLY A 257 -6.97 15.87 12.07
C GLY A 257 -5.64 15.91 12.83
N TRP A 258 -4.66 15.10 12.39
CA TRP A 258 -3.30 15.15 12.95
C TRP A 258 -2.63 16.52 12.75
N MET A 259 -2.77 17.11 11.57
CA MET A 259 -2.21 18.45 11.31
C MET A 259 -2.88 19.51 12.17
N GLU A 260 -4.21 19.52 12.27
CA GLU A 260 -4.93 20.50 13.11
C GLU A 260 -4.59 20.35 14.60
N TRP A 261 -4.40 19.11 15.07
CA TRP A 261 -3.90 18.86 16.41
C TRP A 261 -2.52 19.47 16.63
N LYS A 262 -1.58 19.29 15.68
CA LYS A 262 -0.24 19.88 15.77
C LYS A 262 -0.25 21.41 15.77
N GLU A 263 -1.20 22.02 15.06
CA GLU A 263 -1.42 23.46 15.06
C GLU A 263 -2.19 23.98 16.30
N GLY A 264 -2.60 23.08 17.20
CA GLY A 264 -3.31 23.44 18.44
C GLY A 264 -4.83 23.61 18.29
N ASN A 265 -5.39 23.34 17.11
CA ASN A 265 -6.83 23.39 16.88
C ASN A 265 -7.48 22.08 17.33
N LEU A 266 -7.64 21.93 18.65
CA LEU A 266 -8.05 20.65 19.26
C LEU A 266 -9.48 20.24 18.87
N ASP A 267 -10.41 21.19 18.83
CA ASP A 267 -11.82 20.88 18.55
C ASP A 267 -12.02 20.43 17.10
N THR A 268 -11.38 21.12 16.15
CA THR A 268 -11.42 20.70 14.75
C THR A 268 -10.72 19.37 14.53
N ALA A 269 -9.63 19.09 15.26
CA ALA A 269 -8.97 17.78 15.21
C ALA A 269 -9.90 16.64 15.67
N ARG A 270 -10.66 16.85 16.74
CA ARG A 270 -11.67 15.89 17.22
C ARG A 270 -12.76 15.66 16.19
N GLU A 271 -13.34 16.72 15.63
CA GLU A 271 -14.37 16.62 14.58
C GLU A 271 -13.87 15.83 13.36
N LEU A 272 -12.61 16.06 12.95
CA LEU A 272 -11.99 15.36 11.83
C LEU A 272 -11.76 13.87 12.14
N TYR A 273 -11.36 13.53 13.38
CA TYR A 273 -11.23 12.13 13.81
C TYR A 273 -12.59 11.42 13.93
N GLU A 274 -13.60 12.08 14.49
CA GLU A 274 -14.97 11.57 14.52
C GLU A 274 -15.49 11.29 13.11
N ARG A 275 -15.26 12.22 12.18
CA ARG A 275 -15.62 12.03 10.78
C ARG A 275 -14.87 10.87 10.15
N ALA A 276 -13.57 10.72 10.43
CA ALA A 276 -12.79 9.58 9.95
C ALA A 276 -13.38 8.24 10.44
N LEU A 277 -13.80 8.16 11.71
CA LEU A 277 -14.37 6.95 12.31
C LEU A 277 -15.81 6.67 11.87
N SER A 278 -16.56 7.70 11.45
CA SER A 278 -17.91 7.55 10.89
C SER A 278 -17.93 6.81 9.54
N ILE A 279 -16.81 6.81 8.82
CA ILE A 279 -16.67 6.15 7.51
C ILE A 279 -16.49 4.64 7.70
N ASP A 280 -15.52 4.26 8.53
CA ASP A 280 -15.21 2.88 8.85
C ASP A 280 -14.53 2.82 10.23
N SER A 281 -15.10 2.02 11.12
CA SER A 281 -14.63 1.83 12.49
C SER A 281 -13.81 0.56 12.68
N THR A 282 -13.65 -0.27 11.65
CA THR A 282 -13.09 -1.63 11.75
C THR A 282 -11.77 -1.82 11.01
N THR A 283 -11.42 -0.90 10.11
CA THR A 283 -10.15 -0.99 9.36
C THR A 283 -8.96 -0.58 10.22
N GLU A 284 -7.77 -1.05 9.85
CA GLU A 284 -6.51 -0.68 10.52
C GLU A 284 -6.26 0.85 10.54
N SER A 285 -6.73 1.59 9.54
CA SER A 285 -6.76 3.06 9.56
C SER A 285 -7.61 3.63 10.70
N ALA A 286 -8.73 2.99 11.04
CA ALA A 286 -9.55 3.36 12.19
C ALA A 286 -8.79 3.13 13.51
N ALA A 287 -8.07 2.02 13.66
CA ALA A 287 -7.21 1.78 14.80
C ALA A 287 -6.14 2.88 14.95
N ARG A 288 -5.48 3.26 13.84
CA ARG A 288 -4.51 4.38 13.84
C ARG A 288 -5.16 5.72 14.17
N CYS A 289 -6.38 5.97 13.70
CA CYS A 289 -7.14 7.16 14.06
C CYS A 289 -7.42 7.22 15.57
N LEU A 290 -7.88 6.12 16.16
CA LEU A 290 -8.14 6.01 17.60
C LEU A 290 -6.87 6.17 18.43
N GLN A 291 -5.74 5.62 17.95
CA GLN A 291 -4.44 5.83 18.58
C GLN A 291 -4.03 7.30 18.53
N ALA A 292 -4.10 7.96 17.37
CA ALA A 292 -3.75 9.37 17.23
C ALA A 292 -4.65 10.28 18.09
N TRP A 293 -5.97 9.99 18.13
CA TRP A 293 -6.90 10.71 19.00
C TRP A 293 -6.60 10.44 20.48
N GLY A 294 -6.26 9.20 20.86
CA GLY A 294 -5.84 8.87 22.23
C GLY A 294 -4.63 9.69 22.68
N VAL A 295 -3.64 9.88 21.81
CA VAL A 295 -2.47 10.74 22.08
C VAL A 295 -2.87 12.22 22.21
N LEU A 296 -3.77 12.70 21.34
CA LEU A 296 -4.33 14.05 21.45
C LEU A 296 -4.98 14.25 22.85
N GLU A 297 -5.87 13.35 23.27
CA GLU A 297 -6.54 13.46 24.58
C GLU A 297 -5.57 13.32 25.76
N GLN A 298 -4.53 12.47 25.64
CA GLN A 298 -3.45 12.38 26.62
C GLN A 298 -2.75 13.72 26.80
N ARG A 299 -2.37 14.40 25.71
CA ARG A 299 -1.67 15.69 25.76
C ARG A 299 -2.55 16.81 26.32
N VAL A 300 -3.86 16.74 26.11
CA VAL A 300 -4.84 17.68 26.67
C VAL A 300 -5.11 17.42 28.16
N GLY A 301 -4.80 16.22 28.66
CA GLY A 301 -5.05 15.82 30.05
C GLY A 301 -6.35 15.02 30.26
N ASN A 302 -7.05 14.66 29.18
CA ASN A 302 -8.25 13.83 29.22
C ASN A 302 -7.91 12.33 29.28
N LEU A 303 -7.25 11.93 30.35
CA LEU A 303 -6.66 10.60 30.52
C LEU A 303 -7.69 9.45 30.44
N SER A 304 -8.91 9.69 30.94
CA SER A 304 -9.99 8.71 30.90
C SER A 304 -10.45 8.43 29.46
N ALA A 305 -10.51 9.47 28.61
CA ALA A 305 -10.81 9.31 27.20
C ALA A 305 -9.66 8.63 26.46
N ALA A 306 -8.40 9.04 26.74
CA ALA A 306 -7.22 8.43 26.14
C ALA A 306 -7.15 6.90 26.37
N ARG A 307 -7.37 6.44 27.62
CA ARG A 307 -7.43 5.01 27.95
C ARG A 307 -8.51 4.26 27.17
N ARG A 308 -9.72 4.84 27.03
CA ARG A 308 -10.80 4.23 26.24
C ARG A 308 -10.42 4.12 24.76
N LEU A 309 -9.83 5.18 24.21
CA LEU A 309 -9.39 5.24 22.82
C LEU A 309 -8.30 4.20 22.52
N PHE A 310 -7.27 4.08 23.38
CA PHE A 310 -6.25 3.04 23.23
C PHE A 310 -6.82 1.63 23.30
N ARG A 311 -7.73 1.36 24.24
CA ARG A 311 -8.40 0.06 24.32
C ARG A 311 -9.23 -0.23 23.05
N SER A 312 -9.95 0.76 22.53
CA SER A 312 -10.72 0.59 21.29
C SER A 312 -9.81 0.36 20.07
N SER A 313 -8.65 1.03 19.99
CA SER A 313 -7.64 0.79 18.96
C SER A 313 -7.11 -0.65 19.03
N LEU A 314 -6.77 -1.13 20.22
CA LEU A 314 -6.26 -2.49 20.44
C LEU A 314 -7.31 -3.59 20.21
N ASN A 315 -8.60 -3.28 20.38
CA ASN A 315 -9.67 -4.21 20.00
C ASN A 315 -9.72 -4.44 18.48
N ILE A 316 -9.32 -3.45 17.68
CA ILE A 316 -9.27 -3.55 16.21
C ILE A 316 -7.92 -4.13 15.77
N ASN A 317 -6.81 -3.63 16.33
CA ASN A 317 -5.47 -4.10 16.05
C ASN A 317 -4.73 -4.42 17.36
N SER A 318 -4.90 -5.66 17.84
CA SER A 318 -4.30 -6.15 19.08
C SER A 318 -2.78 -6.24 19.02
N GLN A 319 -2.20 -6.33 17.83
CA GLN A 319 -0.75 -6.50 17.63
C GLN A 319 -0.01 -5.16 17.54
N SER A 320 -0.70 -4.03 17.62
CA SER A 320 -0.10 -2.70 17.47
C SER A 320 0.87 -2.38 18.60
N TYR A 321 2.17 -2.63 18.38
CA TYR A 321 3.25 -2.28 19.32
C TYR A 321 3.17 -0.80 19.73
N ILE A 322 2.97 0.09 18.76
CA ILE A 322 2.91 1.53 18.99
C ILE A 322 1.78 1.86 19.99
N THR A 323 0.58 1.31 19.79
CA THR A 323 -0.56 1.59 20.68
C THR A 323 -0.31 1.07 22.10
N TRP A 324 0.24 -0.15 22.24
CA TRP A 324 0.61 -0.72 23.53
C TRP A 324 1.65 0.14 24.27
N MET A 325 2.72 0.55 23.58
CA MET A 325 3.78 1.36 24.18
C MET A 325 3.31 2.78 24.50
N THR A 326 2.49 3.40 23.64
CA THR A 326 1.89 4.71 23.93
C THR A 326 1.00 4.64 25.18
N TRP A 327 0.23 3.57 25.35
CA TRP A 327 -0.59 3.38 26.54
C TRP A 327 0.25 3.09 27.79
N ALA A 328 1.31 2.30 27.69
CA ALA A 328 2.24 2.11 28.79
C ALA A 328 2.89 3.44 29.22
N GLN A 329 3.32 4.26 28.25
CA GLN A 329 3.87 5.59 28.51
C GLN A 329 2.86 6.50 29.22
N LEU A 330 1.59 6.49 28.80
CA LEU A 330 0.53 7.21 29.48
C LEU A 330 0.43 6.85 30.98
N GLU A 331 0.50 5.56 31.31
CA GLU A 331 0.40 5.13 32.72
C GLU A 331 1.67 5.46 33.52
N GLU A 332 2.83 5.41 32.88
CA GLU A 332 4.11 5.82 33.49
C GLU A 332 4.14 7.33 33.78
N ASP A 333 3.67 8.16 32.85
CA ASP A 333 3.53 9.61 33.03
C ASP A 333 2.59 9.96 34.20
N GLN A 334 1.66 9.05 34.55
CA GLN A 334 0.75 9.17 35.69
C GLN A 334 1.32 8.64 37.00
N GLY A 335 2.54 8.10 37.01
CA GLY A 335 3.17 7.47 38.16
C GLY A 335 2.72 6.02 38.41
N ASN A 336 1.93 5.42 37.52
CA ASN A 336 1.45 4.03 37.64
C ASN A 336 2.43 3.04 37.01
N SER A 337 3.67 3.01 37.50
CA SER A 337 4.75 2.19 36.93
C SER A 337 4.40 0.69 36.86
N VAL A 338 3.76 0.15 37.90
CA VAL A 338 3.31 -1.26 37.92
C VAL A 338 2.35 -1.57 36.77
N ARG A 339 1.38 -0.69 36.53
CA ARG A 339 0.40 -0.85 35.45
C ARG A 339 1.04 -0.71 34.07
N ALA A 340 2.03 0.18 33.93
CA ALA A 340 2.79 0.32 32.69
C ALA A 340 3.57 -0.98 32.36
N GLU A 341 4.19 -1.60 33.37
CA GLU A 341 4.86 -2.90 33.22
C GLU A 341 3.88 -4.03 32.89
N GLU A 342 2.71 -4.07 33.54
CA GLU A 342 1.64 -5.01 33.19
C GLU A 342 1.23 -4.88 31.72
N ILE A 343 1.02 -3.66 31.23
CA ILE A 343 0.66 -3.38 29.83
C ILE A 343 1.77 -3.86 28.87
N ARG A 344 3.05 -3.62 29.19
CA ARG A 344 4.18 -4.13 28.40
C ARG A 344 4.22 -5.65 28.39
N ASN A 345 4.03 -6.28 29.56
CA ASN A 345 4.02 -7.74 29.69
C ASN A 345 2.86 -8.37 28.93
N LEU A 346 1.67 -7.77 28.95
CA LEU A 346 0.51 -8.20 28.17
C LEU A 346 0.79 -8.16 26.66
N TYR A 347 1.47 -7.12 26.18
CA TYR A 347 1.90 -7.08 24.78
C TYR A 347 2.83 -8.26 24.44
N PHE A 348 3.82 -8.54 25.28
CA PHE A 348 4.73 -9.67 25.06
C PHE A 348 4.00 -11.01 25.12
N GLN A 349 3.05 -11.20 26.06
CA GLN A 349 2.23 -12.41 26.16
C GLN A 349 1.39 -12.63 24.91
N GLN A 350 0.65 -11.62 24.46
CA GLN A 350 -0.13 -11.69 23.22
C GLN A 350 0.75 -11.96 22.01
N ARG A 351 1.96 -11.39 22.01
CA ARG A 351 2.93 -11.66 20.97
C ARG A 351 3.40 -13.11 21.05
N THR A 352 3.79 -13.64 22.21
CA THR A 352 4.29 -15.02 22.38
C THR A 352 3.24 -16.07 22.03
N GLU A 353 1.99 -15.88 22.44
CA GLU A 353 0.87 -16.78 22.11
C GLU A 353 0.59 -16.81 20.60
N VAL A 354 0.78 -15.69 19.91
CA VAL A 354 0.65 -15.60 18.46
C VAL A 354 1.94 -16.03 17.74
N VAL A 355 3.10 -15.90 18.39
CA VAL A 355 4.45 -16.21 17.86
C VAL A 355 4.63 -17.71 17.67
N ASP A 356 3.97 -18.58 18.45
CA ASP A 356 3.97 -20.01 18.18
C ASP A 356 3.27 -20.39 16.85
N ASP A 357 2.38 -19.54 16.32
CA ASP A 357 1.73 -19.72 15.01
C ASP A 357 2.20 -18.75 13.91
N ALA A 358 2.91 -17.65 14.24
CA ALA A 358 3.12 -16.54 13.30
C ALA A 358 4.41 -15.72 13.49
N SER A 359 5.44 -16.25 14.17
CA SER A 359 6.73 -15.56 14.42
C SER A 359 7.42 -14.93 13.20
N TRP A 360 7.14 -15.43 11.99
CA TRP A 360 7.73 -14.92 10.76
C TRP A 360 6.77 -14.06 9.91
N VAL A 361 5.49 -13.94 10.31
CA VAL A 361 4.44 -13.19 9.58
C VAL A 361 4.41 -11.70 9.96
N MET A 362 4.83 -11.33 11.17
CA MET A 362 4.85 -9.92 11.60
C MET A 362 5.85 -9.07 10.81
N GLY A 363 7.05 -9.61 10.52
CA GLY A 363 7.97 -8.98 9.56
C GLY A 363 7.45 -9.01 8.11
N PHE A 364 6.42 -9.81 7.80
CA PHE A 364 5.87 -9.92 6.46
C PHE A 364 4.82 -8.85 6.14
N MET A 365 4.04 -8.38 7.11
CA MET A 365 2.97 -7.38 6.92
C MET A 365 3.41 -5.93 7.10
N ASP A 366 4.38 -5.63 7.97
CA ASP A 366 4.94 -4.27 8.10
C ASP A 366 5.66 -3.80 6.82
N ILE A 367 6.10 -4.73 5.97
CA ILE A 367 6.81 -4.45 4.71
C ILE A 367 5.85 -4.15 3.53
N ILE A 368 4.56 -4.48 3.64
CA ILE A 368 3.61 -4.33 2.51
C ILE A 368 2.95 -2.94 2.49
N ASP A 369 3.22 -2.08 3.48
CA ASP A 369 2.75 -0.70 3.47
C ASP A 369 3.89 0.34 3.47
N PRO A 370 4.66 0.48 2.35
CA PRO A 370 5.70 1.52 2.21
C PRO A 370 5.17 2.94 2.30
N ALA A 371 3.85 3.14 2.17
CA ALA A 371 3.19 4.42 2.37
C ALA A 371 3.13 4.79 3.86
N LEU A 372 3.07 3.80 4.76
CA LEU A 372 2.79 3.98 6.17
C LEU A 372 4.03 4.16 7.02
N ASP A 373 5.12 3.45 6.72
CA ASP A 373 6.41 3.71 7.38
C ASP A 373 7.01 5.07 7.00
N ARG A 374 6.73 5.56 5.78
CA ARG A 374 7.09 6.92 5.37
C ARG A 374 6.21 7.98 6.04
N ILE A 375 4.93 7.67 6.30
CA ILE A 375 4.08 8.51 7.14
C ILE A 375 4.59 8.49 8.59
N LYS A 376 5.03 7.36 9.16
CA LYS A 376 5.66 7.29 10.50
C LYS A 376 6.91 8.18 10.62
N GLN A 377 7.80 8.16 9.61
CA GLN A 377 8.95 9.08 9.54
C GLN A 377 8.55 10.55 9.36
N LEU A 378 7.47 10.83 8.62
CA LEU A 378 6.92 12.18 8.45
C LEU A 378 6.23 12.71 9.73
N LEU A 379 5.64 11.83 10.54
CA LEU A 379 4.89 12.18 11.75
C LEU A 379 5.77 12.39 13.00
N ASN A 380 7.08 12.08 12.93
CA ASN A 380 8.08 12.31 13.99
C ASN A 380 7.57 11.94 15.40
N LEU A 381 6.95 10.77 15.54
CA LEU A 381 6.59 10.20 16.84
C LEU A 381 7.83 9.51 17.41
N GLU A 382 8.54 10.28 18.24
CA GLU A 382 9.56 9.90 19.21
C GLU A 382 10.91 9.40 18.69
N LYS A 383 11.85 10.34 18.56
CA LYS A 383 13.22 10.09 19.02
C LYS A 383 13.19 10.06 20.55
N SER A 384 13.05 8.90 21.16
CA SER A 384 13.53 8.67 22.53
C SER A 384 14.68 7.67 22.47
N SER A 385 15.82 8.12 23.00
CA SER A 385 17.06 7.37 23.07
C SER A 385 16.87 6.21 24.05
N TYR A 386 16.72 4.98 23.53
CA TYR A 386 17.03 3.78 24.28
C TYR A 386 18.30 3.16 23.68
N LYS A 387 19.42 3.34 24.38
CA LYS A 387 20.63 2.52 24.18
C LYS A 387 20.39 1.19 24.87
N GLU A 388 20.45 0.10 24.10
CA GLU A 388 20.54 -1.25 24.67
C GLU A 388 21.80 -1.35 25.56
N PRO A 389 21.76 -2.03 26.72
CA PRO A 389 22.96 -2.30 27.49
C PRO A 389 23.74 -3.44 26.81
N SER A 390 24.89 -3.12 26.22
CA SER A 390 25.85 -4.12 25.73
C SER A 390 26.51 -4.81 26.91
N ALA A 391 26.49 -6.15 26.89
CA ALA A 391 27.13 -7.01 27.87
C ALA A 391 28.64 -6.76 27.99
N TYR A 392 29.11 -6.73 29.24
CA TYR A 392 30.50 -6.61 29.66
C TYR A 392 31.25 -7.94 29.47
N SER A 393 32.49 -7.89 28.99
CA SER A 393 33.66 -8.61 29.57
C SER A 393 34.99 -8.21 28.88
N PRO A 394 36.15 -8.35 29.55
CA PRO A 394 37.24 -7.36 29.51
C PRO A 394 38.58 -7.85 28.88
N GLY A 395 39.49 -6.89 28.62
CA GLY A 395 40.92 -7.08 28.30
C GLY A 395 41.22 -7.06 26.79
N ASP A 396 42.22 -6.37 26.24
CA ASP A 396 43.40 -5.74 26.79
C ASP A 396 43.84 -4.53 25.94
N ASN A 397 44.61 -3.66 26.59
CA ASN A 397 45.25 -2.46 26.07
C ASN A 397 46.24 -2.75 24.94
N GLU A 398 46.35 -1.85 23.97
CA GLU A 398 47.61 -1.12 23.73
C GLU A 398 47.39 0.11 22.85
N SER A 399 47.95 1.21 23.35
CA SER A 399 48.02 2.57 22.83
C SER A 399 48.95 2.70 21.62
N THR A 400 48.68 3.66 20.74
CA THR A 400 49.61 4.79 20.49
C THR A 400 48.92 5.89 19.69
N ASP A 401 49.29 7.11 20.05
CA ASP A 401 48.80 8.42 19.64
C ASP A 401 48.96 8.73 18.14
N ASP A 402 48.12 9.64 17.64
CA ASP A 402 48.61 10.84 16.93
C ASP A 402 47.51 11.89 16.82
N GLU A 403 47.77 13.05 17.42
CA GLU A 403 47.04 14.30 17.25
C GLU A 403 47.20 14.84 15.83
N ALA A 404 46.13 15.37 15.21
CA ALA A 404 46.17 16.71 14.62
C ALA A 404 44.84 17.13 13.96
N SER A 405 44.47 18.36 14.29
CA SER A 405 43.75 19.34 13.46
C SER A 405 42.22 19.27 13.35
N VAL A 406 41.63 20.12 14.19
CA VAL A 406 40.37 20.83 13.97
C VAL A 406 40.39 21.52 12.59
N SER A 407 39.41 21.23 11.73
CA SER A 407 38.92 22.20 10.76
C SER A 407 37.43 21.99 10.48
N ARG A 408 36.68 23.04 10.77
CA ARG A 408 35.26 23.20 10.46
C ARG A 408 35.09 23.21 8.94
N TYR A 409 34.39 22.23 8.39
CA TYR A 409 33.74 22.39 7.09
C TYR A 409 32.24 22.60 7.28
N SER A 410 31.91 23.87 7.52
CA SER A 410 30.67 24.48 7.07
C SER A 410 30.78 24.62 5.55
N GLY A 411 30.21 23.68 4.80
CA GLY A 411 30.16 23.68 3.35
C GLY A 411 28.72 23.75 2.86
N LEU A 412 28.35 24.94 2.40
CA LEU A 412 27.12 25.32 1.71
C LEU A 412 26.55 24.23 0.76
N TYR A 413 25.31 23.80 1.02
CA TYR A 413 24.44 23.27 -0.03
C TYR A 413 23.81 24.46 -0.77
N VAL A 414 24.56 25.01 -1.72
CA VAL A 414 24.03 25.86 -2.78
C VAL A 414 23.48 24.95 -3.87
N GLY A 415 22.25 25.22 -4.29
CA GLY A 415 21.57 24.49 -5.35
C GLY A 415 22.32 24.57 -6.67
N ASN A 416 22.34 23.43 -7.37
CA ASN A 416 21.97 23.28 -8.77
C ASN A 416 22.35 21.85 -9.22
N ASP A 417 21.39 21.20 -9.87
CA ASP A 417 21.62 20.25 -10.96
C ASP A 417 22.54 19.04 -10.69
N LEU A 418 22.03 18.09 -9.92
CA LEU A 418 22.22 16.69 -10.32
C LEU A 418 21.19 16.39 -11.42
N GLU A 419 21.47 16.91 -12.61
CA GLU A 419 20.87 16.44 -13.86
C GLU A 419 20.89 14.90 -13.85
N SER A 420 19.79 14.31 -14.29
CA SER A 420 19.62 12.86 -14.28
C SER A 420 20.82 12.20 -14.98
N ALA A 421 21.58 11.36 -14.27
CA ALA A 421 22.63 10.55 -14.88
C ALA A 421 22.10 9.60 -15.98
N SER A 422 20.78 9.54 -16.17
CA SER A 422 20.05 8.79 -17.20
C SER A 422 19.71 9.60 -18.45
N GLY A 423 19.91 10.92 -18.48
CA GLY A 423 19.47 11.81 -19.56
C GLY A 423 17.93 11.88 -19.72
N PHE A 424 17.17 11.55 -18.67
CA PHE A 424 15.72 11.63 -18.67
C PHE A 424 15.24 13.04 -18.35
N ASP A 425 14.81 13.77 -19.38
CA ASP A 425 14.12 15.04 -19.21
C ASP A 425 12.65 14.81 -18.85
N LEU A 426 12.33 15.14 -17.59
CA LEU A 426 11.00 15.02 -17.03
C LEU A 426 10.01 15.99 -17.71
N ASP A 427 10.43 17.22 -18.01
CA ASP A 427 9.55 18.26 -18.55
C ASP A 427 9.19 17.99 -20.00
N ASP A 428 10.17 17.58 -20.80
CA ASP A 428 9.94 17.10 -22.17
C ASP A 428 9.05 15.86 -22.20
N PHE A 429 9.25 14.93 -21.27
CA PHE A 429 8.39 13.76 -21.15
C PHE A 429 6.94 14.16 -20.86
N ILE A 430 6.71 15.09 -19.94
CA ILE A 430 5.37 15.55 -19.56
C ILE A 430 4.69 16.29 -20.72
N ARG A 431 5.40 17.19 -21.40
CA ARG A 431 4.88 17.92 -22.56
C ARG A 431 4.49 16.96 -23.69
N ASN A 432 5.37 16.02 -24.04
CA ASN A 432 5.18 15.17 -25.21
C ASN A 432 4.31 13.92 -24.98
N LYS A 433 4.37 13.30 -23.79
CA LYS A 433 3.63 12.06 -23.49
C LYS A 433 2.35 12.28 -22.70
N LEU A 434 2.29 13.32 -21.88
CA LEU A 434 1.12 13.60 -21.04
C LEU A 434 0.31 14.80 -21.52
N ASN A 435 0.81 15.58 -22.49
CA ASN A 435 0.20 16.83 -22.96
C ASN A 435 -0.13 17.78 -21.80
N LEU A 436 0.76 17.83 -20.81
CA LEU A 436 0.68 18.72 -19.67
C LEU A 436 1.77 19.78 -19.78
N ASP A 437 1.45 21.00 -19.36
CA ASP A 437 2.40 22.10 -19.31
C ASP A 437 3.03 22.16 -17.90
N PRO A 438 4.35 21.92 -17.76
CA PRO A 438 5.04 21.95 -16.46
C PRO A 438 4.83 23.26 -15.70
N ASP A 439 4.73 24.38 -16.42
CA ASP A 439 4.61 25.72 -15.84
C ASP A 439 3.18 26.02 -15.34
N GLN A 440 2.18 25.22 -15.78
CA GLN A 440 0.78 25.39 -15.40
C GLN A 440 0.30 24.36 -14.38
N LEU A 441 1.19 23.55 -13.80
CA LEU A 441 0.80 22.52 -12.82
C LEU A 441 0.08 23.10 -11.60
N ASP A 442 0.48 24.27 -11.13
CA ASP A 442 -0.18 24.96 -10.02
C ASP A 442 -1.56 25.51 -10.39
N VAL A 443 -1.68 26.06 -11.59
CA VAL A 443 -2.97 26.51 -12.13
C VAL A 443 -3.92 25.33 -12.35
N LEU A 444 -3.39 24.17 -12.78
CA LEU A 444 -4.17 22.94 -12.91
C LEU A 444 -4.63 22.43 -11.55
N LEU A 445 -3.79 22.53 -10.53
CA LEU A 445 -4.17 22.26 -9.15
C LEU A 445 -5.35 23.17 -8.75
N GLU A 446 -5.31 24.46 -9.04
CA GLU A 446 -6.39 25.39 -8.67
C GLU A 446 -7.68 25.23 -9.49
N LYS A 447 -7.60 25.06 -10.82
CA LYS A 447 -8.79 25.00 -11.72
C LYS A 447 -9.68 23.79 -11.49
N THR A 448 -9.10 22.70 -11.01
CA THR A 448 -9.78 21.43 -10.81
C THR A 448 -10.55 21.42 -9.47
N SER A 449 -10.82 22.62 -8.92
CA SER A 449 -11.70 22.97 -7.79
C SER A 449 -13.13 23.34 -8.21
N ASN A 450 -13.40 23.64 -9.49
CA ASN A 450 -14.75 23.97 -9.96
C ASN A 450 -15.52 22.71 -10.41
N PRO A 451 -16.57 22.27 -9.69
CA PRO A 451 -17.37 21.11 -10.09
C PRO A 451 -18.19 21.34 -11.37
N SER A 452 -18.28 22.59 -11.85
CA SER A 452 -19.09 23.00 -13.00
C SER A 452 -18.43 22.78 -14.36
N VAL A 453 -17.15 22.37 -14.42
CA VAL A 453 -16.47 22.04 -15.68
C VAL A 453 -16.05 20.57 -15.69
N VAL A 454 -16.99 19.68 -15.39
CA VAL A 454 -16.96 18.33 -15.97
C VAL A 454 -17.26 18.52 -17.45
N ARG A 455 -16.21 18.69 -18.27
CA ARG A 455 -16.34 18.52 -19.72
C ARG A 455 -17.00 17.15 -19.93
N LYS A 456 -18.25 17.15 -20.38
CA LYS A 456 -18.88 15.99 -20.99
C LYS A 456 -17.96 15.57 -22.14
N VAL A 457 -17.10 14.60 -21.89
CA VAL A 457 -16.45 13.86 -22.97
C VAL A 457 -17.59 13.10 -23.64
N ASN A 458 -18.12 13.68 -24.71
CA ASN A 458 -19.03 13.00 -25.62
C ASN A 458 -18.26 11.84 -26.23
N TYR A 459 -18.30 10.69 -25.58
CA TYR A 459 -18.02 9.44 -26.27
C TYR A 459 -19.14 9.27 -27.31
N PRO A 460 -18.83 9.05 -28.60
CA PRO A 460 -19.86 8.74 -29.57
C PRO A 460 -20.58 7.49 -29.07
N ARG A 461 -21.90 7.61 -28.87
CA ARG A 461 -22.75 6.49 -28.47
C ARG A 461 -22.47 5.34 -29.42
N ARG A 462 -21.89 4.25 -28.92
CA ARG A 462 -21.85 2.98 -29.65
C ARG A 462 -23.29 2.67 -30.05
N ARG A 463 -23.56 2.65 -31.36
CA ARG A 463 -24.84 2.16 -31.89
C ARG A 463 -25.01 0.72 -31.39
N ILE A 464 -25.93 0.54 -30.45
CA ILE A 464 -26.42 -0.77 -30.04
C ILE A 464 -27.27 -1.25 -31.21
N PHE A 465 -26.72 -2.15 -32.01
CA PHE A 465 -27.49 -2.87 -33.03
C PHE A 465 -28.42 -3.82 -32.27
N ARG A 466 -29.72 -3.51 -32.24
CA ARG A 466 -30.76 -4.45 -31.81
C ARG A 466 -31.26 -5.17 -33.07
N PRO A 467 -31.33 -6.50 -33.10
CA PRO A 467 -32.09 -7.19 -34.12
C PRO A 467 -33.58 -6.94 -33.85
N GLU A 468 -34.30 -6.38 -34.81
CA GLU A 468 -35.76 -6.29 -34.73
C GLU A 468 -36.36 -7.66 -35.01
N ASP A 469 -37.03 -8.21 -34.00
CA ASP A 469 -38.03 -9.25 -34.17
C ASP A 469 -39.16 -8.72 -35.07
N LYS A 470 -39.28 -9.28 -36.28
CA LYS A 470 -40.51 -9.22 -37.07
C LYS A 470 -40.95 -10.64 -37.41
N THR A 471 -41.74 -11.22 -36.51
CA THR A 471 -42.65 -12.32 -36.86
C THR A 471 -44.06 -11.78 -37.07
N ALA A 472 -44.53 -11.99 -38.30
CA ALA A 472 -45.91 -12.33 -38.71
C ALA A 472 -47.09 -11.39 -38.40
N ALA A 473 -47.71 -10.90 -39.48
CA ALA A 473 -49.17 -10.78 -39.61
C ALA A 473 -49.59 -10.95 -41.10
N THR A 474 -50.07 -12.16 -41.38
CA THR A 474 -51.15 -12.62 -42.29
C THR A 474 -51.87 -11.69 -43.29
N LEU A 475 -52.11 -12.29 -44.47
CA LEU A 475 -53.33 -12.31 -45.31
C LEU A 475 -53.75 -11.05 -46.07
N ALA A 476 -53.53 -11.06 -47.39
CA ALA A 476 -54.58 -11.09 -48.44
C ALA A 476 -53.97 -11.55 -49.77
#